data_AF-A0A7S6UQC5-F1
#
_entry.id   AF-A0A7S6UQC5-F1
#
_cell.length_a   1.000
_cell.length_b   1.000
_cell.length_c   1.000
_cell.angle_alpha   90.00
_cell.angle_beta   90.00
_cell.angle_gamma   90.00
#
_symmetry.space_group_name_H-M   'P 1'
#
loop_
_entity.id
_entity.type
_entity.pdbx_description
1 polymer ?
#
loop_
_entity_poly.entity_id
_entity_poly.type
_entity_poly.pdbx_seq_one_letter_code
_entity_poly.pdbx_strand_id
1 'polypeptide(L)'
;MSTKSGNQRVSAFAAMWTVMRKELRDFSRDRRTLLLTLLLAPLLYPVLLLGMGWLAENRAKTQLDSELEVPVVGAERAPNLVAFLATLGIKAIDPPADLYAGVRSQDIDVALEIDEQFAADWAAGRPAGVDLVMDSTRRNAEIPVQRLQRALAGYGSQVGALRLYARGIDASIMSPVALGSRDLATPEAKRGLMMSLLLPYLLILMAFLGGAYLILDATAGERERQSLEPLLATPAPRGAIVSGKIAAACAVGLVSLVLILLAFKLSAQFAGTMGQMLDVRFAAIAKLLLILLPTLFLGTTLLTFLAASAKSMKEAQSHMTWLMLLPMLPILVLAVNPMKSELWQYAVPFLAQNQMILKVIRGESIGVDAWAVYMVAGIGLAGILWAAAVHRYRQERLAISG
;
A
#
# COMPACT_ATOMS: atom_id res chain seq x y z
N MET A 1 -0.78 64.85 -33.31
CA MET A 1 0.09 63.83 -32.69
C MET A 1 -0.81 62.80 -32.01
N SER A 2 -1.21 61.75 -32.72
CA SER A 2 -2.11 60.71 -32.23
C SER A 2 -1.27 59.50 -31.82
N THR A 3 -1.15 59.26 -30.52
CA THR A 3 -0.44 58.11 -29.98
C THR A 3 -1.30 56.87 -30.18
N LYS A 4 -0.87 56.01 -31.11
CA LYS A 4 -1.32 54.62 -31.23
C LYS A 4 -1.03 53.90 -29.91
N SER A 5 -2.05 53.82 -29.05
CA SER A 5 -2.14 52.82 -27.98
C SER A 5 -2.20 51.44 -28.62
N GLY A 6 -1.02 50.87 -28.87
CA GLY A 6 -0.88 49.49 -29.32
C GLY A 6 -1.33 48.57 -28.20
N ASN A 7 -2.57 48.09 -28.29
CA ASN A 7 -3.13 47.05 -27.43
C ASN A 7 -2.34 45.75 -27.66
N GLN A 8 -1.16 45.63 -27.01
CA GLN A 8 -0.38 44.40 -27.01
C GLN A 8 -1.15 43.35 -26.21
N ARG A 9 -2.06 42.64 -26.88
CA ARG A 9 -2.68 41.43 -26.33
C ARG A 9 -1.56 40.44 -26.04
N VAL A 10 -1.20 40.30 -24.76
CA VAL A 10 -0.29 39.26 -24.31
C VAL A 10 -0.85 37.92 -24.78
N SER A 11 -0.05 37.16 -25.55
CA SER A 11 -0.44 35.82 -26.01
C SER A 11 -0.78 34.96 -24.78
N ALA A 12 -1.92 34.25 -24.83
CA ALA A 12 -2.37 33.39 -23.73
C ALA A 12 -1.29 32.37 -23.33
N PHE A 13 -0.51 31.88 -24.29
CA PHE A 13 0.61 30.98 -24.03
C PHE A 13 1.77 31.68 -23.28
N ALA A 14 2.12 32.90 -23.67
CA ALA A 14 3.17 33.67 -23.01
C ALA A 14 2.78 34.03 -21.56
N ALA A 15 1.50 34.37 -21.34
CA ALA A 15 0.97 34.58 -19.99
C ALA A 15 1.03 33.30 -19.14
N MET A 16 0.56 32.17 -19.69
CA MET A 16 0.60 30.86 -19.03
C MET A 16 2.03 30.48 -18.62
N TRP A 17 2.99 30.63 -19.54
CA TRP A 17 4.40 30.33 -19.29
C TRP A 17 5.01 31.24 -18.23
N THR A 18 4.65 32.53 -18.24
CA THR A 18 5.12 33.51 -17.24
C THR A 18 4.63 33.14 -15.84
N VAL A 19 3.33 32.83 -15.71
CA VAL A 19 2.74 32.37 -14.44
C VAL A 19 3.41 31.07 -13.99
N MET A 20 3.56 30.09 -14.89
CA MET A 20 4.22 28.82 -14.58
C MET A 20 5.64 29.03 -14.02
N ARG A 21 6.46 29.87 -14.67
CA ARG A 21 7.82 30.19 -14.22
C ARG A 21 7.84 30.92 -12.88
N LYS A 22 6.86 31.78 -12.62
CA LYS A 22 6.70 32.46 -11.34
C LYS A 22 6.42 31.45 -10.24
N GLU A 23 5.42 30.57 -10.41
CA GLU A 23 5.06 29.58 -9.38
C GLU A 23 6.19 28.58 -9.11
N LEU A 24 6.88 28.10 -10.16
CA LEU A 24 8.04 27.23 -10.00
C LEU A 24 9.19 27.91 -9.28
N ARG A 25 9.43 29.20 -9.57
CA ARG A 25 10.49 29.97 -8.89
C ARG A 25 10.15 30.17 -7.42
N ASP A 26 8.90 30.52 -7.11
CA ASP A 26 8.47 30.73 -5.73
C ASP A 26 8.50 29.42 -4.93
N PHE A 27 8.03 28.31 -5.51
CA PHE A 27 8.16 26.97 -4.90
C PHE A 27 9.63 26.59 -4.66
N SER A 28 10.52 26.89 -5.62
CA SER A 28 11.95 26.56 -5.49
C SER A 28 12.69 27.34 -4.40
N ARG A 29 12.14 28.49 -3.98
CA ARG A 29 12.73 29.34 -2.92
C ARG A 29 12.40 28.81 -1.53
N ASP A 30 11.27 28.13 -1.36
CA ASP A 30 10.93 27.44 -0.13
C ASP A 30 11.64 26.08 -0.04
N ARG A 31 12.92 26.12 0.35
CA ARG A 31 13.78 24.92 0.48
C ARG A 31 13.18 23.86 1.39
N ARG A 32 12.48 24.27 2.45
CA ARG A 32 11.90 23.33 3.41
C ARG A 32 10.78 22.54 2.75
N THR A 33 9.86 23.23 2.09
CA THR A 33 8.80 22.59 1.33
C THR A 33 9.37 21.74 0.20
N LEU A 34 10.34 22.25 -0.55
CA LEU A 34 11.01 21.52 -1.63
C LEU A 34 11.56 20.17 -1.14
N LEU A 35 12.29 20.18 -0.02
CA LEU A 35 12.84 18.97 0.60
C LEU A 35 11.74 18.03 1.10
N LEU A 36 10.70 18.54 1.75
CA LEU A 36 9.62 17.70 2.28
C LEU A 36 8.80 17.05 1.14
N THR A 37 8.49 17.80 0.09
CA THR A 37 7.65 17.35 -1.03
C THR A 37 8.39 16.48 -2.04
N LEU A 38 9.66 16.79 -2.38
CA LEU A 38 10.41 16.04 -3.40
C LEU A 38 11.30 14.93 -2.84
N LEU A 39 11.79 15.06 -1.60
CA LEU A 39 12.71 14.07 -1.01
C LEU A 39 12.00 13.23 0.05
N LEU A 40 11.48 13.86 1.11
CA LEU A 40 11.04 13.10 2.28
C LEU A 40 9.78 12.26 2.00
N ALA A 41 8.70 12.87 1.51
CA ALA A 41 7.45 12.15 1.28
C ALA A 41 7.59 11.03 0.22
N PRO A 42 8.25 11.25 -0.93
CA PRO A 42 8.53 10.21 -1.91
C PRO A 42 9.37 9.03 -1.44
N LEU A 43 10.41 9.30 -0.65
CA LEU A 43 11.39 8.28 -0.26
C LEU A 43 10.90 7.47 0.95
N LEU A 44 10.20 8.11 1.89
CA LEU A 44 9.82 7.51 3.16
C LEU A 44 8.93 6.26 2.97
N TYR A 45 7.90 6.33 2.14
CA TYR A 45 6.93 5.25 2.00
C TYR A 45 7.50 3.97 1.36
N PRO A 46 8.18 4.02 0.19
CA PRO A 46 8.80 2.83 -0.39
C PRO A 46 9.85 2.20 0.54
N VAL A 47 10.66 3.03 1.20
CA VAL A 47 11.69 2.57 2.14
C VAL A 47 11.06 1.89 3.35
N LEU A 48 10.02 2.48 3.95
CA LEU A 48 9.33 1.88 5.09
C LEU A 48 8.65 0.56 4.72
N LEU A 49 7.91 0.52 3.60
CA LEU A 49 7.17 -0.67 3.19
C LEU A 49 8.11 -1.84 2.91
N LEU A 50 9.13 -1.60 2.09
CA LEU A 50 10.07 -2.65 1.68
C LEU A 50 11.06 -2.98 2.79
N GLY A 51 11.43 -2.01 3.63
CA GLY A 51 12.22 -2.24 4.85
C GLY A 51 11.47 -3.08 5.87
N MET A 52 10.17 -2.83 6.09
CA MET A 52 9.33 -3.67 6.94
C MET A 52 9.17 -5.08 6.35
N GLY A 53 9.00 -5.20 5.03
CA GLY A 53 8.95 -6.49 4.34
C GLY A 53 10.24 -7.30 4.53
N TRP A 54 11.40 -6.66 4.32
CA TRP A 54 12.71 -7.26 4.57
C TRP A 54 12.90 -7.70 6.02
N LEU A 55 12.50 -6.86 6.98
CA LEU A 55 12.58 -7.19 8.41
C LEU A 55 11.67 -8.38 8.76
N ALA A 56 10.46 -8.41 8.21
CA ALA A 56 9.51 -9.50 8.41
C ALA A 56 10.03 -10.81 7.78
N GLU A 57 10.60 -10.76 6.58
CA GLU A 57 11.21 -11.92 5.93
C GLU A 57 12.38 -12.47 6.74
N ASN A 58 13.29 -11.60 7.18
CA ASN A 58 14.43 -12.02 7.98
C ASN A 58 14.00 -12.62 9.31
N ARG A 59 13.01 -12.03 9.98
CA ARG A 59 12.45 -12.60 11.21
C ARG A 59 11.83 -13.97 10.97
N ALA A 60 11.04 -14.12 9.90
CA ALA A 60 10.44 -15.40 9.56
C ALA A 60 11.50 -16.48 9.29
N LYS A 61 12.58 -16.14 8.57
CA LYS A 61 13.72 -17.07 8.36
C LYS A 61 14.39 -17.44 9.69
N THR A 62 14.72 -16.46 10.53
CA THR A 62 15.34 -16.72 11.83
C THR A 62 14.46 -17.62 12.70
N GLN A 63 13.14 -17.40 12.77
CA GLN A 63 12.22 -18.21 13.57
C GLN A 63 11.96 -19.61 12.99
N LEU A 64 12.12 -19.81 11.69
CA LEU A 64 11.98 -21.13 11.05
C LEU A 64 13.26 -21.96 11.18
N ASP A 65 14.42 -21.32 11.07
CA ASP A 65 15.72 -21.98 11.12
C ASP A 65 16.23 -22.17 12.56
N SER A 66 15.72 -21.42 13.53
CA SER A 66 16.10 -21.57 14.94
C SER A 66 15.37 -22.74 15.62
N GLU A 67 16.06 -23.33 16.60
CA GLU A 67 15.39 -24.19 17.59
C GLU A 67 14.29 -23.39 18.29
N LEU A 68 13.09 -23.97 18.36
CA LEU A 68 11.96 -23.39 19.07
C LEU A 68 12.01 -23.89 20.51
N GLU A 69 12.38 -23.01 21.44
CA GLU A 69 12.31 -23.32 22.87
C GLU A 69 10.88 -23.16 23.36
N VAL A 70 10.31 -24.22 23.93
CA VAL A 70 8.94 -24.27 24.43
C VAL A 70 8.98 -24.67 25.90
N PRO A 71 8.48 -23.82 26.82
CA PRO A 71 8.22 -24.23 28.20
C PRO A 71 7.22 -25.39 28.22
N VAL A 72 7.61 -26.52 28.81
CA VAL A 72 6.75 -27.72 28.89
C VAL A 72 6.48 -28.09 30.35
N VAL A 73 5.22 -28.00 30.76
CA VAL A 73 4.81 -28.45 32.09
C VAL A 73 4.69 -29.98 32.11
N GLY A 74 5.44 -30.59 33.02
CA GLY A 74 5.55 -32.04 33.24
C GLY A 74 5.97 -32.83 32.01
N ALA A 75 7.05 -32.37 31.38
CA ALA A 75 7.78 -33.06 30.31
C ALA A 75 8.12 -34.53 30.67
N GLU A 76 8.38 -34.81 31.94
CA GLU A 76 8.68 -36.16 32.48
C GLU A 76 7.56 -37.19 32.23
N ARG A 77 6.31 -36.73 32.11
CA ARG A 77 5.15 -37.60 31.88
C ARG A 77 5.09 -38.14 30.45
N ALA A 78 5.77 -37.48 29.51
CA ALA A 78 5.71 -37.81 28.08
C ALA A 78 7.10 -37.80 27.40
N PRO A 79 8.07 -38.61 27.84
CA PRO A 79 9.44 -38.56 27.34
C PRO A 79 9.54 -38.83 25.83
N ASN A 80 8.70 -39.72 25.30
CA ASN A 80 8.66 -40.03 23.86
C ASN A 80 8.13 -38.88 23.02
N LEU A 81 7.14 -38.12 23.55
CA LEU A 81 6.61 -36.93 22.88
C LEU A 81 7.68 -35.84 22.84
N VAL A 82 8.34 -35.59 23.97
CA VAL A 82 9.41 -34.60 24.08
C VAL A 82 10.58 -34.94 23.14
N ALA A 83 10.99 -36.21 23.09
CA ALA A 83 12.01 -36.67 22.15
C ALA A 83 11.59 -36.46 20.68
N PHE A 84 10.33 -36.76 20.33
CA PHE A 84 9.81 -36.52 18.99
C PHE A 84 9.83 -35.03 18.63
N LEU A 85 9.37 -34.16 19.53
CA LEU A 85 9.41 -32.70 19.33
C LEU A 85 10.84 -32.20 19.09
N ALA A 86 11.83 -32.74 19.82
CA ALA A 86 13.23 -32.39 19.65
C ALA A 86 13.77 -32.74 18.24
N THR A 87 13.30 -33.84 17.62
CA THR A 87 13.68 -34.17 16.22
C THR A 87 13.22 -33.15 15.19
N LEU A 88 12.23 -32.34 15.53
CA LEU A 88 11.68 -31.26 14.69
C LEU A 88 12.24 -29.87 15.07
N GLY A 89 13.31 -29.85 15.88
CA GLY A 89 13.92 -28.62 16.38
C GLY A 89 13.02 -27.87 17.37
N ILE A 90 12.14 -28.57 18.08
CA ILE A 90 11.32 -28.02 19.18
C ILE A 90 11.89 -28.55 20.49
N LYS A 91 12.59 -27.69 21.23
CA LYS A 91 13.28 -28.04 22.47
C LYS A 91 12.39 -27.72 23.66
N ALA A 92 12.09 -28.73 24.48
CA ALA A 92 11.43 -28.53 25.74
C ALA A 92 12.38 -27.86 26.74
N ILE A 93 11.94 -26.77 27.37
CA ILE A 93 12.64 -26.11 28.48
C ILE A 93 11.78 -26.14 29.74
N ASP A 94 12.42 -25.95 30.89
CA ASP A 94 11.73 -25.95 32.16
C ASP A 94 10.72 -24.79 32.23
N PRO A 95 9.48 -25.05 32.68
CA PRO A 95 8.46 -24.02 32.77
C PRO A 95 8.78 -23.03 33.89
N PRO A 96 8.54 -21.73 33.70
CA PRO A 96 8.64 -20.76 34.78
C PRO A 96 7.56 -21.01 35.84
N ALA A 97 7.78 -20.48 37.05
CA ALA A 97 6.89 -20.68 38.19
C ALA A 97 5.42 -20.26 37.93
N ASP A 98 5.20 -19.24 37.10
CA ASP A 98 3.88 -18.85 36.60
C ASP A 98 3.89 -18.76 35.07
N LEU A 99 3.53 -19.88 34.45
CA LEU A 99 3.46 -20.01 33.00
C LEU A 99 2.44 -19.05 32.37
N TYR A 100 1.27 -18.93 32.99
CA TYR A 100 0.17 -18.11 32.48
C TYR A 100 0.50 -16.62 32.55
N ALA A 101 1.17 -16.19 33.63
CA ALA A 101 1.71 -14.84 33.70
C ALA A 101 2.75 -14.60 32.61
N GLY A 102 3.67 -15.53 32.36
CA GLY A 102 4.69 -15.42 31.30
C GLY A 102 4.12 -15.31 29.87
N VAL A 103 3.02 -16.03 29.59
CA VAL A 103 2.31 -15.90 28.31
C VAL A 103 1.56 -14.56 28.22
N ARG A 104 0.96 -14.10 29.33
CA ARG A 104 0.25 -12.80 29.40
C ARG A 104 1.20 -11.59 29.36
N SER A 105 2.36 -11.68 30.00
CA SER A 105 3.42 -10.65 30.00
C SER A 105 4.17 -10.58 28.68
N GLN A 106 3.92 -11.55 27.79
CA GLN A 106 4.48 -11.69 26.46
C GLN A 106 5.94 -12.18 26.42
N ASP A 107 6.46 -12.69 27.54
CA ASP A 107 7.82 -13.24 27.61
C ASP A 107 7.92 -14.64 26.98
N ILE A 108 6.80 -15.37 26.92
CA ILE A 108 6.71 -16.73 26.36
C ILE A 108 5.73 -16.70 25.19
N ASP A 109 6.16 -17.03 23.98
CA ASP A 109 5.29 -17.01 22.79
C ASP A 109 4.23 -18.14 22.81
N VAL A 110 4.64 -19.35 23.18
CA VAL A 110 3.79 -20.54 23.30
C VAL A 110 4.34 -21.48 24.36
N ALA A 111 3.46 -22.16 25.08
CA ALA A 111 3.84 -23.22 26.01
C ALA A 111 2.96 -24.46 25.84
N LEU A 112 3.47 -25.59 26.32
CA LEU A 112 2.79 -26.88 26.29
C LEU A 112 2.55 -27.36 27.72
N GLU A 113 1.30 -27.67 28.04
CA GLU A 113 0.93 -28.30 29.29
C GLU A 113 0.51 -29.75 29.01
N ILE A 114 1.17 -30.70 29.64
CA ILE A 114 0.81 -32.12 29.52
C ILE A 114 -0.14 -32.46 30.68
N ASP A 115 -1.16 -33.28 30.46
CA ASP A 115 -2.07 -33.65 31.55
C ASP A 115 -1.39 -34.55 32.59
N GLU A 116 -1.81 -34.47 33.86
CA GLU A 116 -1.32 -35.37 34.93
C GLU A 116 -1.58 -36.84 34.63
N GLN A 117 -2.72 -37.12 33.97
CA GLN A 117 -3.13 -38.47 33.60
C GLN A 117 -2.50 -38.96 32.28
N PHE A 118 -1.68 -38.14 31.62
CA PHE A 118 -1.13 -38.45 30.28
C PHE A 118 -0.52 -39.85 30.22
N ALA A 119 0.36 -40.19 31.15
CA ALA A 119 1.06 -41.48 31.14
C ALA A 119 0.08 -42.67 31.32
N ALA A 120 -0.92 -42.52 32.18
CA ALA A 120 -1.92 -43.55 32.44
C ALA A 120 -2.85 -43.75 31.23
N ASP A 121 -3.35 -42.65 30.65
CA ASP A 121 -4.20 -42.69 29.45
C ASP A 121 -3.43 -43.20 28.24
N TRP A 122 -2.18 -42.78 28.11
CA TRP A 122 -1.29 -43.25 27.05
C TRP A 122 -1.09 -44.77 27.11
N ALA A 123 -0.77 -45.31 28.29
CA ALA A 123 -0.59 -46.75 28.49
C ALA A 123 -1.90 -47.54 28.29
N ALA A 124 -3.03 -46.98 28.72
CA ALA A 124 -4.36 -47.57 28.51
C ALA A 124 -4.87 -47.48 27.06
N GLY A 125 -4.13 -46.81 26.16
CA GLY A 125 -4.54 -46.62 24.77
C GLY A 125 -5.68 -45.62 24.59
N ARG A 126 -5.97 -44.80 25.61
CA ARG A 126 -6.91 -43.68 25.56
C ARG A 126 -6.22 -42.43 24.96
N PRO A 127 -6.98 -41.43 24.47
CA PRO A 127 -6.43 -40.13 24.12
C PRO A 127 -5.81 -39.48 25.36
N ALA A 128 -4.52 -39.15 25.29
CA ALA A 128 -3.82 -38.47 26.37
C ALA A 128 -3.80 -36.97 26.06
N GLY A 129 -4.29 -36.15 26.98
CA GLY A 129 -4.48 -34.71 26.77
C GLY A 129 -3.17 -33.92 26.86
N VAL A 130 -3.09 -32.91 25.98
CA VAL A 130 -2.05 -31.88 25.98
C VAL A 130 -2.71 -30.56 25.61
N ASP A 131 -2.40 -29.51 26.36
CA ASP A 131 -2.96 -28.17 26.18
C ASP A 131 -1.89 -27.21 25.66
N LEU A 132 -2.29 -26.39 24.68
CA LEU A 132 -1.44 -25.35 24.12
C LEU A 132 -1.79 -24.01 24.77
N VAL A 133 -0.89 -23.49 25.59
CA VAL A 133 -1.07 -22.20 26.26
C VAL A 133 -0.48 -21.10 25.38
N MET A 134 -1.34 -20.23 24.86
CA MET A 134 -0.98 -19.15 23.93
C MET A 134 -1.92 -17.96 24.05
N ASP A 135 -1.46 -16.79 23.58
CA ASP A 135 -2.31 -15.63 23.35
C ASP A 135 -2.53 -15.43 21.85
N SER A 136 -3.72 -15.75 21.38
CA SER A 136 -4.12 -15.67 19.97
C SER A 136 -4.13 -14.24 19.39
N THR A 137 -4.07 -13.21 20.24
CA THR A 137 -3.98 -11.81 19.78
C THR A 137 -2.56 -11.44 19.34
N ARG A 138 -1.55 -12.26 19.67
CA ARG A 138 -0.15 -11.99 19.36
C ARG A 138 0.28 -12.61 18.04
N ARG A 139 0.62 -11.73 17.09
CA ARG A 139 1.20 -12.13 15.79
C ARG A 139 2.52 -12.89 15.93
N ASN A 140 3.32 -12.61 16.95
CA ASN A 140 4.62 -13.27 17.16
C ASN A 140 4.46 -14.75 17.55
N ALA A 141 3.36 -15.11 18.23
CA ALA A 141 3.09 -16.48 18.65
C ALA A 141 2.56 -17.37 17.50
N GLU A 142 2.11 -16.79 16.38
CA GLU A 142 1.46 -17.52 15.30
C GLU A 142 2.36 -18.61 14.69
N ILE A 143 3.63 -18.29 14.41
CA ILE A 143 4.58 -19.25 13.82
C ILE A 143 4.94 -20.36 14.83
N PRO A 144 5.37 -20.06 16.08
CA PRO A 144 5.58 -21.07 17.12
C PRO A 144 4.39 -22.01 17.35
N VAL A 145 3.18 -21.45 17.45
CA VAL A 145 1.93 -22.19 17.65
C VAL A 145 1.68 -23.15 16.48
N GLN A 146 1.80 -22.67 15.25
CA GLN A 146 1.60 -23.52 14.06
C GLN A 146 2.65 -24.63 13.97
N ARG A 147 3.92 -24.37 14.31
CA ARG A 147 4.99 -25.39 14.35
C ARG A 147 4.62 -26.48 15.36
N LEU A 148 4.23 -26.11 16.57
CA LEU A 148 3.91 -27.05 17.64
C LEU A 148 2.62 -27.85 17.35
N GLN A 149 1.55 -27.20 16.86
CA GLN A 149 0.32 -27.89 16.46
C GLN A 149 0.56 -28.94 15.36
N ARG A 150 1.35 -28.60 14.33
CA ARG A 150 1.70 -29.55 13.26
C ARG A 150 2.52 -30.72 13.79
N ALA A 151 3.46 -30.47 14.70
CA ALA A 151 4.26 -31.51 15.33
C ALA A 151 3.39 -32.47 16.18
N LEU A 152 2.50 -31.93 17.01
CA LEU A 152 1.58 -32.73 17.83
C LEU A 152 0.62 -33.57 16.98
N ALA A 153 0.05 -32.98 15.92
CA ALA A 153 -0.81 -33.71 14.98
C ALA A 153 -0.03 -34.83 14.24
N GLY A 154 1.21 -34.56 13.84
CA GLY A 154 2.11 -35.54 13.25
C GLY A 154 2.39 -36.71 14.20
N TYR A 155 2.76 -36.43 15.45
CA TYR A 155 2.98 -37.45 16.47
C TYR A 155 1.73 -38.31 16.71
N GLY A 156 0.57 -37.66 16.89
CA GLY A 156 -0.71 -38.33 17.11
C GLY A 156 -1.10 -39.27 15.97
N SER A 157 -0.94 -38.83 14.72
CA SER A 157 -1.22 -39.65 13.53
C SER A 157 -0.26 -40.85 13.41
N GLN A 158 1.04 -40.65 13.67
CA GLN A 158 2.04 -41.72 13.62
C GLN A 158 1.77 -42.80 14.67
N VAL A 159 1.55 -42.40 15.92
CA VAL A 159 1.28 -43.36 17.00
C VAL A 159 -0.09 -44.01 16.82
N GLY A 160 -1.10 -43.26 16.37
CA GLY A 160 -2.42 -43.79 16.04
C GLY A 160 -2.34 -44.93 15.01
N ALA A 161 -1.57 -44.73 13.93
CA ALA A 161 -1.35 -45.76 12.91
C ALA A 161 -0.64 -47.00 13.48
N LEU A 162 0.41 -46.82 14.29
CA LEU A 162 1.11 -47.95 14.95
C LEU A 162 0.18 -48.74 15.88
N ARG A 163 -0.68 -48.06 16.63
CA ARG A 163 -1.66 -48.67 17.54
C ARG A 163 -2.74 -49.47 16.81
N LEU A 164 -3.15 -49.04 15.61
CA LEU A 164 -4.09 -49.79 14.76
C LEU A 164 -3.40 -51.01 14.16
N TYR A 165 -2.19 -50.82 13.62
CA TYR A 165 -1.39 -51.90 13.04
C TYR A 165 -1.11 -53.02 14.05
N ALA A 166 -0.74 -52.67 15.29
CA ALA A 166 -0.52 -53.63 16.37
C ALA A 166 -1.78 -54.44 16.74
N ARG A 167 -2.97 -53.96 16.38
CA ARG A 167 -4.26 -54.65 16.56
C ARG A 167 -4.76 -55.35 15.29
N GLY A 168 -3.94 -55.42 14.24
CA GLY A 168 -4.31 -56.01 12.96
C GLY A 168 -5.32 -55.18 12.16
N ILE A 169 -5.48 -53.90 12.52
CA ILE A 169 -6.39 -52.98 11.84
C ILE A 169 -5.57 -52.15 10.85
N ASP A 170 -5.99 -52.16 9.59
CA ASP A 170 -5.37 -51.32 8.57
C ASP A 170 -5.60 -49.84 8.90
N ALA A 171 -4.54 -49.04 8.97
CA ALA A 171 -4.63 -47.65 9.39
C ALA A 171 -5.33 -46.74 8.36
N SER A 172 -5.50 -47.18 7.10
CA SER A 172 -6.18 -46.39 6.06
C SER A 172 -7.65 -46.10 6.37
N ILE A 173 -8.28 -46.89 7.25
CA ILE A 173 -9.67 -46.64 7.69
C ILE A 173 -9.84 -45.30 8.41
N MET A 174 -8.77 -44.74 8.99
CA MET A 174 -8.78 -43.43 9.66
C MET A 174 -8.72 -42.26 8.67
N SER A 175 -8.41 -42.53 7.41
CA SER A 175 -8.33 -41.51 6.35
C SER A 175 -8.99 -42.03 5.08
N PRO A 176 -10.33 -42.27 5.12
CA PRO A 176 -11.07 -42.84 3.99
C PRO A 176 -11.06 -41.95 2.74
N VAL A 177 -10.73 -40.66 2.92
CA VAL A 177 -10.56 -39.70 1.83
C VAL A 177 -9.12 -39.22 1.82
N ALA A 178 -8.35 -39.65 0.82
CA ALA A 178 -7.01 -39.14 0.55
C ALA A 178 -7.10 -37.76 -0.11
N LEU A 179 -7.10 -36.70 0.69
CA LEU A 179 -7.11 -35.32 0.20
C LEU A 179 -5.77 -34.99 -0.47
N GLY A 180 -5.72 -35.07 -1.80
CA GLY A 180 -4.63 -34.52 -2.58
C GLY A 180 -4.82 -33.02 -2.79
N SER A 181 -4.05 -32.19 -2.08
CA SER A 181 -4.00 -30.75 -2.35
C SER A 181 -2.93 -30.46 -3.39
N ARG A 182 -3.32 -29.90 -4.54
CA ARG A 182 -2.39 -29.34 -5.54
C ARG A 182 -2.56 -27.84 -5.56
N ASP A 183 -1.76 -27.17 -4.73
CA ASP A 183 -1.68 -25.72 -4.75
C ASP A 183 -0.92 -25.27 -6.00
N LEU A 184 -1.65 -24.62 -6.92
CA LEU A 184 -1.07 -24.06 -8.14
C LEU A 184 -0.52 -22.65 -7.90
N ALA A 185 -0.76 -22.06 -6.73
CA ALA A 185 -0.23 -20.75 -6.39
C ALA A 185 1.26 -20.90 -6.07
N THR A 186 2.09 -20.20 -6.85
CA THR A 186 3.50 -20.10 -6.54
C THR A 186 3.69 -19.33 -5.22
N PRO A 187 4.75 -19.60 -4.44
CA PRO A 187 5.07 -18.81 -3.24
C PRO A 187 5.16 -17.30 -3.52
N GLU A 188 5.52 -16.95 -4.74
CA GLU A 188 5.58 -15.58 -5.25
C GLU A 188 4.18 -14.98 -5.40
N ALA A 189 3.21 -15.73 -5.91
CA ALA A 189 1.83 -15.27 -6.07
C ALA A 189 1.15 -14.94 -4.73
N LYS A 190 1.42 -15.74 -3.67
CA LYS A 190 0.88 -15.48 -2.32
C LYS A 190 1.43 -14.20 -1.71
N ARG A 191 2.75 -13.96 -1.82
CA ARG A 191 3.39 -12.73 -1.34
C ARG A 191 2.98 -11.51 -2.15
N GLY A 192 2.74 -11.67 -3.45
CA GLY A 192 2.20 -10.64 -4.33
C GLY A 192 0.80 -10.13 -3.96
N LEU A 193 0.01 -10.90 -3.19
CA LEU A 193 -1.36 -10.54 -2.81
C LEU A 193 -1.41 -9.31 -1.88
N MET A 194 -0.57 -9.25 -0.84
CA MET A 194 -0.53 -8.07 0.05
C MET A 194 -0.03 -6.82 -0.69
N MET A 195 0.96 -6.98 -1.58
CA MET A 195 1.50 -5.89 -2.39
C MET A 195 0.49 -5.37 -3.42
N SER A 196 -0.36 -6.26 -3.93
CA SER A 196 -1.44 -5.93 -4.85
C SER A 196 -2.47 -4.96 -4.25
N LEU A 197 -2.61 -4.91 -2.93
CA LEU A 197 -3.55 -3.99 -2.28
C LEU A 197 -2.92 -2.64 -1.95
N LEU A 198 -1.71 -2.64 -1.39
CA LEU A 198 -1.12 -1.44 -0.80
C LEU A 198 -0.33 -0.59 -1.80
N LEU A 199 0.37 -1.21 -2.75
CA LEU A 199 1.23 -0.49 -3.69
C LEU A 199 0.43 0.40 -4.67
N PRO A 200 -0.66 -0.10 -5.31
CA PRO A 200 -1.45 0.74 -6.21
C PRO A 200 -2.03 1.95 -5.48
N TYR A 201 -2.56 1.77 -4.26
CA TYR A 201 -3.10 2.86 -3.45
C TYR A 201 -2.07 3.97 -3.26
N LEU A 202 -0.86 3.64 -2.81
CA LEU A 202 0.20 4.62 -2.57
C LEU A 202 0.60 5.36 -3.86
N LEU A 203 0.84 4.64 -4.95
CA LEU A 203 1.24 5.25 -6.22
C LEU A 203 0.16 6.20 -6.77
N ILE A 204 -1.10 5.76 -6.73
CA ILE A 204 -2.24 6.56 -7.17
C ILE A 204 -2.40 7.80 -6.28
N LEU A 205 -2.35 7.64 -4.96
CA LEU A 205 -2.48 8.73 -4.00
C LEU A 205 -1.39 9.79 -4.21
N MET A 206 -0.13 9.36 -4.35
CA MET A 206 0.99 10.27 -4.53
C MET A 206 0.97 10.96 -5.89
N ALA A 207 0.53 10.28 -6.95
CA ALA A 207 0.33 10.92 -8.25
C ALA A 207 -0.79 11.96 -8.19
N PHE A 208 -1.93 11.59 -7.60
CA PHE A 208 -3.11 12.46 -7.47
C PHE A 208 -2.82 13.71 -6.63
N LEU A 209 -2.02 13.59 -5.56
CA LEU A 209 -1.69 14.68 -4.66
C LEU A 209 -0.31 15.31 -4.92
N GLY A 210 0.41 14.88 -5.96
CA GLY A 210 1.81 15.27 -6.18
C GLY A 210 2.04 16.77 -6.38
N GLY A 211 1.03 17.50 -6.88
CA GLY A 211 1.06 18.96 -7.04
C GLY A 211 0.27 19.74 -5.97
N ALA A 212 -0.23 19.06 -4.94
CA ALA A 212 -1.22 19.62 -4.02
C ALA A 212 -0.71 20.83 -3.25
N TYR A 213 0.51 20.76 -2.71
CA TYR A 213 1.08 21.87 -1.94
C TYR A 213 1.15 23.15 -2.77
N LEU A 214 1.67 23.06 -4.01
CA LEU A 214 1.79 24.21 -4.90
C LEU A 214 0.43 24.79 -5.25
N ILE A 215 -0.57 23.95 -5.57
CA ILE A 215 -1.92 24.42 -5.89
C ILE A 215 -2.58 25.12 -4.70
N LEU A 216 -2.46 24.54 -3.51
CA LEU A 216 -3.05 25.11 -2.30
C LEU A 216 -2.46 26.49 -1.99
N ASP A 217 -1.14 26.63 -1.98
CA ASP A 217 -0.47 27.91 -1.71
C ASP A 217 -0.71 28.92 -2.84
N ALA A 218 -0.57 28.50 -4.10
CA ALA A 218 -0.77 29.37 -5.25
C ALA A 218 -2.24 29.76 -5.48
N THR A 219 -3.22 29.11 -4.84
CA THR A 219 -4.64 29.41 -5.05
C THR A 219 -5.30 29.92 -3.79
N ALA A 220 -5.42 29.09 -2.76
CA ALA A 220 -6.04 29.46 -1.50
C ALA A 220 -5.11 30.39 -0.69
N GLY A 221 -3.81 30.13 -0.70
CA GLY A 221 -2.81 30.98 -0.05
C GLY A 221 -2.75 32.39 -0.66
N GLU A 222 -2.75 32.52 -1.99
CA GLU A 222 -2.83 33.84 -2.66
C GLU A 222 -4.15 34.58 -2.37
N ARG A 223 -5.26 33.85 -2.26
CA ARG A 223 -6.54 34.44 -1.88
C ARG A 223 -6.52 34.95 -0.45
N GLU A 224 -6.00 34.16 0.50
CA GLU A 224 -5.86 34.53 1.91
C GLU A 224 -4.94 35.75 2.09
N ARG A 225 -3.87 35.84 1.29
CA ARG A 225 -2.93 36.98 1.28
C ARG A 225 -3.41 38.18 0.45
N GLN A 226 -4.63 38.12 -0.10
CA GLN A 226 -5.22 39.16 -0.96
C GLN A 226 -4.35 39.53 -2.19
N SER A 227 -3.44 38.64 -2.61
CA SER A 227 -2.59 38.86 -3.79
C SER A 227 -3.25 38.40 -5.09
N LEU A 228 -4.36 37.67 -4.99
CA LEU A 228 -5.11 37.15 -6.13
C LEU A 228 -5.89 38.26 -6.87
N GLU A 229 -6.39 39.27 -6.16
CA GLU A 229 -7.12 40.40 -6.74
C GLU A 229 -6.25 41.23 -7.71
N PRO A 230 -5.04 41.70 -7.34
CA PRO A 230 -4.12 42.35 -8.27
C PRO A 230 -3.77 41.48 -9.49
N LEU A 231 -3.63 40.16 -9.31
CA LEU A 231 -3.31 39.25 -10.41
C LEU A 231 -4.44 39.18 -11.44
N LEU A 232 -5.70 39.18 -10.99
CA LEU A 232 -6.88 39.18 -11.85
C LEU A 232 -7.14 40.53 -12.53
N ALA A 233 -6.57 41.62 -12.00
CA ALA A 233 -6.61 42.95 -12.63
C ALA A 233 -5.59 43.10 -13.79
N THR A 234 -4.65 42.16 -13.93
CA THR A 234 -3.71 42.16 -15.06
C THR A 234 -4.41 41.87 -16.39
N PRO A 235 -3.88 42.33 -17.55
CA PRO A 235 -4.49 42.07 -18.86
C PRO A 235 -4.37 40.60 -19.33
N ALA A 236 -3.96 39.67 -18.46
CA ALA A 236 -3.80 38.27 -18.79
C ALA A 236 -5.16 37.53 -18.77
N PRO A 237 -5.45 36.68 -19.77
CA PRO A 237 -6.69 35.91 -19.77
C PRO A 237 -6.71 34.93 -18.59
N ARG A 238 -7.84 34.86 -17.87
CA ARG A 238 -7.98 34.02 -16.66
C ARG A 238 -7.67 32.54 -16.91
N GLY A 239 -7.99 32.03 -18.10
CA GLY A 239 -7.63 30.67 -18.51
C GLY A 239 -6.11 30.43 -18.57
N ALA A 240 -5.32 31.42 -18.95
CA ALA A 240 -3.86 31.32 -18.95
C ALA A 240 -3.28 31.34 -17.53
N ILE A 241 -3.87 32.12 -16.62
CA ILE A 241 -3.47 32.14 -15.20
C ILE A 241 -3.70 30.77 -14.57
N VAL A 242 -4.91 30.23 -14.71
CA VAL A 242 -5.27 28.90 -14.17
C VAL A 242 -4.39 27.80 -14.77
N SER A 243 -4.23 27.80 -16.09
CA SER A 243 -3.40 26.80 -16.77
C SER A 243 -1.92 26.91 -16.38
N GLY A 244 -1.42 28.12 -16.13
CA GLY A 244 -0.04 28.34 -15.67
C GLY A 244 0.20 27.75 -14.28
N LYS A 245 -0.75 27.94 -13.36
CA LYS A 245 -0.70 27.34 -12.01
C LYS A 245 -0.77 25.82 -12.06
N ILE A 246 -1.69 25.26 -12.85
CA ILE A 246 -1.83 23.81 -13.04
C ILE A 246 -0.57 23.21 -13.69
N ALA A 247 -0.01 23.87 -14.71
CA ALA A 247 1.22 23.42 -15.37
C ALA A 247 2.42 23.40 -14.40
N ALA A 248 2.54 24.42 -13.54
CA ALA A 248 3.59 24.44 -12.51
C ALA A 248 3.41 23.28 -11.51
N ALA A 249 2.18 23.04 -11.05
CA ALA A 249 1.88 21.92 -10.17
C ALA A 249 2.13 20.56 -10.83
N CYS A 250 1.79 20.41 -12.11
CA CYS A 250 2.07 19.20 -12.88
C CYS A 250 3.57 18.99 -13.05
N ALA A 251 4.36 20.05 -13.26
CA ALA A 251 5.82 19.92 -13.35
C ALA A 251 6.44 19.46 -12.02
N VAL A 252 6.04 20.06 -10.90
CA VAL A 252 6.48 19.63 -9.55
C VAL A 252 6.02 18.19 -9.27
N GLY A 253 4.75 17.89 -9.55
CA GLY A 253 4.19 16.56 -9.37
C GLY A 253 4.85 15.50 -10.25
N LEU A 254 5.25 15.84 -11.49
CA LEU A 254 5.96 14.94 -12.39
C LEU A 254 7.36 14.63 -11.86
N VAL A 255 8.09 15.64 -11.37
CA VAL A 255 9.39 15.43 -10.74
C VAL A 255 9.24 14.53 -9.50
N SER A 256 8.25 14.83 -8.65
CA SER A 256 7.94 14.00 -7.48
C SER A 256 7.61 12.56 -7.88
N LEU A 257 6.76 12.38 -8.88
CA LEU A 257 6.35 11.07 -9.39
C LEU A 257 7.54 10.26 -9.93
N VAL A 258 8.44 10.89 -10.69
CA VAL A 258 9.67 10.24 -11.15
C VAL A 258 10.54 9.83 -9.97
N LEU A 259 10.72 10.70 -8.97
CA LEU A 259 11.48 10.39 -7.76
C LEU A 259 10.86 9.23 -6.97
N ILE A 260 9.54 9.19 -6.83
CA ILE A 260 8.81 8.08 -6.19
C ILE A 260 9.07 6.77 -6.92
N LEU A 261 8.94 6.76 -8.24
CA LEU A 261 9.12 5.53 -9.03
C LEU A 261 10.58 5.05 -9.02
N LEU A 262 11.55 5.98 -9.00
CA LEU A 262 12.96 5.65 -8.83
C LEU A 262 13.25 5.13 -7.41
N ALA A 263 12.69 5.75 -6.38
CA ALA A 263 12.79 5.28 -5.01
C ALA A 263 12.17 3.89 -4.86
N PHE A 264 11.00 3.65 -5.44
CA PHE A 264 10.38 2.33 -5.48
C PHE A 264 11.27 1.29 -6.15
N LYS A 265 11.82 1.59 -7.34
CA LYS A 265 12.78 0.71 -8.01
C LYS A 265 13.98 0.41 -7.13
N LEU A 266 14.59 1.44 -6.53
CA LEU A 266 15.78 1.30 -5.68
C LEU A 266 15.47 0.46 -4.44
N SER A 267 14.40 0.80 -3.71
CA SER A 267 13.97 0.06 -2.53
C SER A 267 13.65 -1.40 -2.88
N ALA A 268 13.05 -1.68 -4.04
CA ALA A 268 12.75 -3.05 -4.46
C ALA A 268 14.03 -3.84 -4.72
N GLN A 269 15.11 -3.23 -5.21
CA GLN A 269 16.41 -3.92 -5.36
C GLN A 269 17.00 -4.35 -4.02
N PHE A 270 16.70 -3.65 -2.92
CA PHE A 270 17.16 -3.99 -1.57
C PHE A 270 16.19 -4.90 -0.81
N ALA A 271 14.99 -5.14 -1.33
CA ALA A 271 13.91 -5.84 -0.63
C ALA A 271 14.02 -7.38 -0.66
N GLY A 272 15.20 -7.94 -0.95
CA GLY A 272 15.41 -9.39 -0.96
C GLY A 272 14.50 -10.14 -1.94
N THR A 273 13.88 -11.24 -1.48
CA THR A 273 13.02 -12.07 -2.34
C THR A 273 11.73 -11.34 -2.73
N MET A 274 11.26 -10.42 -1.89
CA MET A 274 10.08 -9.61 -2.13
C MET A 274 10.28 -8.63 -3.29
N GLY A 275 11.49 -8.10 -3.43
CA GLY A 275 11.89 -7.24 -4.54
C GLY A 275 11.94 -7.96 -5.89
N GLN A 276 12.38 -9.22 -5.89
CA GLN A 276 12.53 -10.04 -7.10
C GLN A 276 11.19 -10.37 -7.77
N MET A 277 10.08 -10.29 -7.03
CA MET A 277 8.73 -10.55 -7.54
C MET A 277 8.11 -9.35 -8.27
N LEU A 278 8.72 -8.16 -8.15
CA LEU A 278 8.21 -6.93 -8.73
C LEU A 278 8.87 -6.68 -10.09
N ASP A 279 8.06 -6.42 -11.13
CA ASP A 279 8.62 -5.92 -12.39
C ASP A 279 9.11 -4.47 -12.22
N VAL A 280 10.38 -4.32 -11.88
CA VAL A 280 11.06 -3.03 -11.70
C VAL A 280 11.98 -2.67 -12.87
N ARG A 281 11.77 -3.30 -14.02
CA ARG A 281 12.47 -2.92 -15.26
C ARG A 281 12.12 -1.49 -15.63
N PHE A 282 13.04 -0.80 -16.30
CA PHE A 282 12.79 0.56 -16.77
C PHE A 282 11.53 0.69 -17.64
N ALA A 283 11.19 -0.35 -18.42
CA ALA A 283 9.96 -0.40 -19.18
C ALA A 283 8.69 -0.42 -18.29
N ALA A 284 8.73 -1.15 -17.17
CA ALA A 284 7.62 -1.17 -16.20
C ALA A 284 7.50 0.18 -15.49
N ILE A 285 8.62 0.79 -15.09
CA ILE A 285 8.65 2.14 -14.51
C ILE A 285 8.08 3.19 -15.49
N ALA A 286 8.45 3.11 -16.77
CA ALA A 286 7.89 3.99 -17.79
C ALA A 286 6.38 3.79 -17.99
N LYS A 287 5.90 2.54 -17.96
CA LYS A 287 4.45 2.24 -18.00
C LYS A 287 3.74 2.81 -16.78
N LEU A 288 4.28 2.64 -15.57
CA LEU A 288 3.72 3.22 -14.34
C LEU A 288 3.65 4.74 -14.42
N LEU A 289 4.71 5.39 -14.92
CA LEU A 289 4.72 6.83 -15.14
C LEU A 289 3.59 7.26 -16.10
N LEU A 290 3.41 6.54 -17.21
CA LEU A 290 2.35 6.81 -18.19
C LEU A 290 0.95 6.57 -17.59
N ILE A 291 0.79 5.54 -16.75
CA ILE A 291 -0.46 5.27 -16.04
C ILE A 291 -0.77 6.41 -15.06
N LEU A 292 0.21 6.92 -14.33
CA LEU A 292 -0.01 7.88 -13.25
C LEU A 292 -0.12 9.35 -13.72
N LEU A 293 0.35 9.66 -14.93
CA LEU A 293 0.34 11.03 -15.47
C LEU A 293 -1.08 11.63 -15.63
N PRO A 294 -2.09 10.93 -16.19
CA PRO A 294 -3.46 11.45 -16.20
C PRO A 294 -4.03 11.65 -14.80
N THR A 295 -3.66 10.81 -13.83
CA THR A 295 -4.09 10.94 -12.43
C THR A 295 -3.51 12.20 -11.79
N LEU A 296 -2.25 12.51 -12.06
CA LEU A 296 -1.63 13.77 -11.64
C LEU A 296 -2.36 14.99 -12.23
N PHE A 297 -2.71 14.92 -13.52
CA PHE A 297 -3.45 16.01 -14.16
C PHE A 297 -4.88 16.15 -13.61
N LEU A 298 -5.57 15.02 -13.40
CA LEU A 298 -6.88 14.97 -12.77
C LEU A 298 -6.85 15.52 -11.32
N GLY A 299 -5.81 15.17 -10.55
CA GLY A 299 -5.65 15.66 -9.18
C GLY A 299 -5.37 17.15 -9.10
N THR A 300 -4.43 17.66 -9.89
CA THR A 300 -4.10 19.09 -9.91
C THR A 300 -5.26 19.97 -10.40
N THR A 301 -6.02 19.53 -11.40
CA THR A 301 -7.22 20.23 -11.88
C THR A 301 -8.36 20.22 -10.86
N LEU A 302 -8.66 19.08 -10.24
CA LEU A 302 -9.66 18.97 -9.16
C LEU A 302 -9.29 19.82 -7.95
N LEU A 303 -8.03 19.75 -7.52
CA LEU A 303 -7.52 20.55 -6.40
C LEU A 303 -7.57 22.04 -6.70
N THR A 304 -7.29 22.46 -7.94
CA THR A 304 -7.40 23.87 -8.32
C THR A 304 -8.85 24.33 -8.27
N PHE A 305 -9.79 23.50 -8.73
CA PHE A 305 -11.22 23.80 -8.61
C PHE A 305 -11.67 23.94 -7.15
N LEU A 306 -11.27 23.03 -6.27
CA LEU A 306 -11.61 23.06 -4.84
C LEU A 306 -10.91 24.22 -4.11
N ALA A 307 -9.63 24.44 -4.34
CA ALA A 307 -8.87 25.52 -3.71
C ALA A 307 -9.38 26.91 -4.14
N ALA A 308 -9.82 27.06 -5.39
CA ALA A 308 -10.48 28.27 -5.87
C ALA A 308 -11.82 28.55 -5.16
N SER A 309 -12.40 27.53 -4.52
CA SER A 309 -13.65 27.62 -3.75
C SER A 309 -13.45 28.06 -2.32
N ALA A 310 -12.30 27.70 -1.75
CA ALA A 310 -11.99 27.90 -0.33
C ALA A 310 -11.75 29.37 -0.01
N LYS A 311 -12.16 29.79 1.18
CA LYS A 311 -11.90 31.14 1.72
C LYS A 311 -10.56 31.24 2.42
N SER A 312 -9.99 30.12 2.86
CA SER A 312 -8.70 30.06 3.56
C SER A 312 -7.89 28.83 3.18
N MET A 313 -6.59 28.87 3.46
CA MET A 313 -5.70 27.71 3.31
C MET A 313 -6.18 26.52 4.17
N LYS A 314 -6.71 26.78 5.37
CA LYS A 314 -7.25 25.73 6.26
C LYS A 314 -8.48 25.03 5.66
N GLU A 315 -9.38 25.79 5.05
CA GLU A 315 -10.55 25.23 4.38
C GLU A 315 -10.14 24.41 3.15
N ALA A 316 -9.21 24.93 2.34
CA ALA A 316 -8.66 24.19 1.20
C ALA A 316 -7.97 22.89 1.64
N GLN A 317 -7.27 22.92 2.78
CA GLN A 317 -6.60 21.75 3.36
C GLN A 317 -7.60 20.73 3.93
N SER A 318 -8.76 21.14 4.44
CA SER A 318 -9.78 20.20 4.97
C SER A 318 -10.37 19.31 3.86
N HIS A 319 -10.45 19.81 2.62
CA HIS A 319 -10.82 19.01 1.46
C HIS A 319 -9.80 17.90 1.15
N MET A 320 -8.55 18.04 1.59
CA MET A 320 -7.50 17.05 1.34
C MET A 320 -7.84 15.70 1.96
N THR A 321 -8.47 15.68 3.14
CA THR A 321 -8.90 14.45 3.81
C THR A 321 -9.82 13.63 2.92
N TRP A 322 -10.81 14.27 2.29
CA TRP A 322 -11.74 13.60 1.37
C TRP A 322 -11.06 13.15 0.07
N LEU A 323 -10.13 13.96 -0.43
CA LEU A 323 -9.36 13.62 -1.62
C LEU A 323 -8.42 12.43 -1.39
N MET A 324 -7.85 12.29 -0.19
CA MET A 324 -7.05 11.12 0.18
C MET A 324 -7.89 9.83 0.21
N LEU A 325 -9.19 9.92 0.54
CA LEU A 325 -10.09 8.76 0.58
C LEU A 325 -10.58 8.32 -0.81
N LEU A 326 -10.61 9.22 -1.80
CA LEU A 326 -11.16 8.94 -3.13
C LEU A 326 -10.47 7.75 -3.83
N PRO A 327 -9.12 7.67 -3.89
CA PRO A 327 -8.41 6.52 -4.44
C PRO A 327 -8.63 5.22 -3.66
N MET A 328 -8.99 5.29 -2.37
CA MET A 328 -9.13 4.14 -1.50
C MET A 328 -10.41 3.35 -1.81
N LEU A 329 -11.50 4.04 -2.17
CA LEU A 329 -12.82 3.42 -2.33
C LEU A 329 -12.82 2.24 -3.33
N PRO A 330 -12.30 2.37 -4.57
CA PRO A 330 -12.33 1.26 -5.53
C PRO A 330 -11.44 0.10 -5.10
N ILE A 331 -10.35 0.38 -4.37
CA ILE A 331 -9.42 -0.62 -3.88
C ILE A 331 -10.07 -1.46 -2.78
N LEU A 332 -10.82 -0.84 -1.86
CA LEU A 332 -11.59 -1.55 -0.84
C LEU A 332 -12.67 -2.45 -1.46
N VAL A 333 -13.39 -1.94 -2.46
CA VAL A 333 -14.41 -2.73 -3.17
C VAL A 333 -13.79 -3.96 -3.82
N LEU A 334 -12.65 -3.80 -4.50
CA LEU A 334 -11.93 -4.91 -5.13
C LEU A 334 -11.27 -5.86 -4.13
N ALA A 335 -10.92 -5.39 -2.93
CA ALA A 335 -10.39 -6.23 -1.87
C ALA A 335 -11.46 -7.19 -1.32
N VAL A 336 -12.72 -6.73 -1.23
CA VAL A 336 -13.85 -7.55 -0.78
C VAL A 336 -14.39 -8.43 -1.91
N ASN A 337 -14.50 -7.89 -3.12
CA ASN A 337 -15.01 -8.59 -4.29
C ASN A 337 -14.02 -8.46 -5.47
N PRO A 338 -13.07 -9.41 -5.61
CA PRO A 338 -12.11 -9.39 -6.70
C PRO A 338 -12.82 -9.65 -8.04
N MET A 339 -13.13 -8.57 -8.76
CA MET A 339 -13.73 -8.63 -10.09
C MET A 339 -12.67 -8.92 -11.15
N LYS A 340 -13.03 -9.71 -12.16
CA LYS A 340 -12.25 -9.81 -13.40
C LYS A 340 -12.19 -8.43 -14.07
N SER A 341 -11.05 -8.10 -14.68
CA SER A 341 -10.88 -6.82 -15.35
C SER A 341 -11.76 -6.76 -16.60
N GLU A 342 -12.74 -5.85 -16.59
CA GLU A 342 -13.63 -5.57 -17.72
C GLU A 342 -13.32 -4.19 -18.32
N LEU A 343 -13.66 -3.97 -19.59
CA LEU A 343 -13.30 -2.75 -20.32
C LEU A 343 -13.82 -1.46 -19.67
N TRP A 344 -15.04 -1.48 -19.12
CA TRP A 344 -15.65 -0.31 -18.48
C TRP A 344 -14.87 0.17 -17.25
N GLN A 345 -14.12 -0.72 -16.58
CA GLN A 345 -13.34 -0.38 -15.39
C GLN A 345 -12.21 0.60 -15.71
N TYR A 346 -11.71 0.59 -16.95
CA TYR A 346 -10.68 1.52 -17.42
C TYR A 346 -11.20 2.94 -17.67
N ALA A 347 -12.53 3.14 -17.72
CA ALA A 347 -13.13 4.47 -17.82
C ALA A 347 -13.29 5.16 -16.45
N VAL A 348 -13.25 4.39 -15.36
CA VAL A 348 -13.50 4.89 -14.00
C VAL A 348 -12.17 5.29 -13.35
N PRO A 349 -11.98 6.56 -12.93
CA PRO A 349 -10.78 6.99 -12.22
C PRO A 349 -10.51 6.17 -10.96
N PHE A 350 -9.23 6.04 -10.62
CA PHE A 350 -8.68 5.23 -9.53
C PHE A 350 -8.86 3.71 -9.72
N LEU A 351 -10.01 3.26 -10.22
CA LEU A 351 -10.24 1.87 -10.59
C LEU A 351 -9.37 1.45 -11.78
N ALA A 352 -9.35 2.27 -12.84
CA ALA A 352 -8.53 2.06 -14.03
C ALA A 352 -7.04 1.93 -13.67
N GLN A 353 -6.52 2.88 -12.90
CA GLN A 353 -5.13 2.89 -12.47
C GLN A 353 -4.80 1.69 -11.59
N ASN A 354 -5.71 1.31 -10.67
CA ASN A 354 -5.51 0.12 -9.85
C ASN A 354 -5.33 -1.12 -10.72
N GLN A 355 -6.24 -1.36 -11.66
CA GLN A 355 -6.19 -2.50 -12.58
C GLN A 355 -4.92 -2.48 -13.46
N MET A 356 -4.55 -1.32 -14.00
CA MET A 356 -3.37 -1.19 -14.87
C MET A 356 -2.06 -1.36 -14.08
N ILE A 357 -1.94 -0.79 -12.89
CA ILE A 357 -0.77 -0.94 -12.02
C ILE A 357 -0.60 -2.41 -11.63
N LEU A 358 -1.68 -3.11 -11.26
CA LEU A 358 -1.64 -4.54 -10.97
C LEU A 358 -1.12 -5.36 -12.16
N LYS A 359 -1.59 -5.08 -13.38
CA LYS A 359 -1.09 -5.73 -14.60
C LYS A 359 0.40 -5.48 -14.80
N VAL A 360 0.88 -4.24 -14.59
CA VAL A 360 2.32 -3.93 -14.71
C VAL A 360 3.15 -4.67 -13.67
N ILE A 361 2.72 -4.68 -12.40
CA ILE A 361 3.43 -5.37 -11.31
C ILE A 361 3.55 -6.87 -11.61
N ARG A 362 2.48 -7.47 -12.14
CA ARG A 362 2.43 -8.90 -12.51
C ARG A 362 3.13 -9.23 -13.83
N GLY A 363 3.66 -8.22 -14.54
CA GLY A 363 4.28 -8.41 -15.86
C GLY A 363 3.28 -8.74 -16.98
N GLU A 364 1.97 -8.52 -16.76
CA GLU A 364 0.92 -8.73 -17.75
C GLU A 364 0.88 -7.59 -18.77
N SER A 365 0.48 -7.90 -20.01
CA SER A 365 0.27 -6.89 -21.05
C SER A 365 -1.06 -6.16 -20.86
N ILE A 366 -1.05 -4.86 -21.08
CA ILE A 366 -2.26 -4.03 -21.12
C ILE A 366 -2.66 -3.85 -22.58
N GLY A 367 -3.90 -4.20 -22.92
CA GLY A 367 -4.45 -4.04 -24.26
C GLY A 367 -4.51 -2.58 -24.71
N VAL A 368 -4.43 -2.36 -26.03
CA VAL A 368 -4.49 -1.02 -26.64
C VAL A 368 -5.86 -0.37 -26.42
N ASP A 369 -6.91 -1.19 -26.42
CA ASP A 369 -8.29 -0.83 -26.06
C ASP A 369 -8.39 -0.26 -24.63
N ALA A 370 -7.80 -0.95 -23.66
CA ALA A 370 -7.75 -0.48 -22.28
C ALA A 370 -7.00 0.85 -22.15
N TRP A 371 -5.87 0.99 -22.85
CA TRP A 371 -5.13 2.27 -22.92
C TRP A 371 -5.96 3.39 -23.52
N ALA A 372 -6.65 3.13 -24.63
CA ALA A 372 -7.48 4.12 -25.30
C ALA A 372 -8.61 4.61 -24.41
N VAL A 373 -9.38 3.69 -23.82
CA VAL A 373 -10.48 4.02 -22.89
C VAL A 373 -9.93 4.81 -21.70
N TYR A 374 -8.82 4.37 -21.12
CA TYR A 374 -8.20 5.01 -19.97
C TYR A 374 -7.73 6.45 -20.27
N MET A 375 -7.00 6.65 -21.36
CA MET A 375 -6.53 7.98 -21.76
C MET A 375 -7.68 8.92 -22.07
N VAL A 376 -8.66 8.47 -22.85
CA VAL A 376 -9.80 9.31 -23.26
C VAL A 376 -10.65 9.70 -22.05
N ALA A 377 -10.99 8.74 -21.18
CA ALA A 377 -11.79 9.03 -19.99
C ALA A 377 -11.02 9.91 -18.99
N GLY A 378 -9.74 9.59 -18.72
CA GLY A 378 -8.91 10.33 -17.77
C GLY A 378 -8.63 11.76 -18.20
N ILE A 379 -8.19 11.97 -19.45
CA ILE A 379 -7.92 13.30 -20.00
C ILE A 379 -9.24 14.07 -20.19
N GLY A 380 -10.31 13.40 -20.64
CA GLY A 380 -11.63 14.01 -20.79
C GLY A 380 -12.16 14.56 -19.47
N LEU A 381 -12.11 13.77 -18.40
CA LEU A 381 -12.54 14.21 -17.07
C LEU A 381 -11.67 15.34 -16.52
N ALA A 382 -10.34 15.25 -16.67
CA ALA A 382 -9.44 16.33 -16.26
C ALA A 382 -9.68 17.62 -17.06
N GLY A 383 -10.03 17.51 -18.36
CA GLY A 383 -10.42 18.64 -19.20
C GLY A 383 -11.73 19.31 -18.74
N ILE A 384 -12.73 18.51 -18.32
CA ILE A 384 -13.98 19.02 -17.73
C ILE A 384 -13.68 19.77 -16.43
N LEU A 385 -12.86 19.20 -15.55
CA LEU A 385 -12.47 19.82 -14.28
C LEU A 385 -11.66 21.11 -14.49
N TRP A 386 -10.75 21.11 -15.47
CA TRP A 386 -10.03 22.31 -15.88
C TRP A 386 -11.00 23.40 -16.38
N ALA A 387 -11.97 23.05 -17.22
CA ALA A 387 -12.97 24.01 -17.70
C ALA A 387 -13.81 24.57 -16.54
N ALA A 388 -14.19 23.73 -15.57
CA ALA A 388 -14.88 24.14 -14.35
C ALA A 388 -14.02 25.09 -13.49
N ALA A 389 -12.72 24.81 -13.34
CA ALA A 389 -11.78 25.69 -12.65
C ALA A 389 -11.64 27.05 -13.34
N VAL A 390 -11.50 27.06 -14.68
CA VAL A 390 -11.44 28.31 -15.46
C VAL A 390 -12.74 29.10 -15.35
N HIS A 391 -13.91 28.43 -15.41
CA HIS A 391 -15.20 29.08 -15.21
C HIS A 391 -15.30 29.71 -13.81
N ARG A 392 -14.81 29.04 -12.78
CA ARG A 392 -14.82 29.56 -11.41
C ARG A 392 -13.94 30.81 -11.26
N TYR A 393 -12.77 30.82 -11.88
CA TYR A 393 -11.92 32.02 -11.93
C TYR A 393 -12.58 33.20 -12.66
N ARG A 394 -13.58 32.97 -13.52
CA ARG A 394 -14.35 34.05 -14.17
C ARG A 394 -15.40 34.68 -13.25
N GLN A 395 -15.79 34.03 -12.17
CA GLN A 395 -16.80 34.55 -11.26
C GLN A 395 -16.22 35.66 -10.38
N GLU A 396 -16.92 36.80 -10.28
CA GLU A 396 -16.49 37.96 -9.49
C GLU A 396 -16.39 37.65 -7.99
N ARG A 397 -17.17 36.68 -7.51
CA ARG A 397 -17.12 36.17 -6.12
C ARG A 397 -15.76 35.58 -5.72
N LEU A 398 -14.88 35.31 -6.69
CA LEU A 398 -13.53 34.86 -6.40
C LEU A 398 -12.62 36.01 -5.89
N ALA A 399 -12.92 37.25 -6.28
CA ALA A 399 -12.17 38.45 -5.96
C ALA A 399 -12.75 39.27 -4.78
N ILE A 400 -13.84 38.80 -4.15
CA ILE A 400 -14.44 39.47 -3.00
C ILE A 400 -14.13 38.59 -1.79
N SER A 401 -13.16 39.00 -0.96
CA SER A 401 -12.97 38.41 0.37
C SER A 401 -14.08 38.94 1.30
N GLY A 402 -15.27 38.36 1.18
CA GLY A 402 -16.44 38.59 2.04
C GLY A 402 -16.77 37.37 2.89
#